data_AF-A0A9E1UUP0-F1
#
_entry.id   AF-A0A9E1UUP0-F1
#
_cell.length_a   1.000
_cell.length_b   1.000
_cell.length_c   1.000
_cell.angle_alpha   90.00
_cell.angle_beta   90.00
_cell.angle_gamma   90.00
#
_symmetry.space_group_name_H-M   'P 1'
#
loop_
_entity.id
_entity.type
_entity.pdbx_description
1 polymer ?
#
loop_
_entity_poly.entity_id
_entity_poly.type
_entity_poly.pdbx_seq_one_letter_code
_entity_poly.pdbx_strand_id
1 'polypeptide(L)' 'MGWSDSTGGKGSFGVGPDRFLFGTDFPICSPALLLQGVLFEHLSDAEQEAVLGGNFRRLVGWREK' A
#
# COMPACT_ATOMS: atom_id res chain seq x y z
N MET A 1 10.30 -12.56 6.24
CA MET A 1 10.05 -13.27 4.97
C MET A 1 10.13 -12.25 3.85
N GLY A 2 11.14 -12.31 2.98
CA GLY A 2 11.25 -11.40 1.84
C GLY A 2 11.88 -12.15 0.67
N TRP A 3 11.28 -12.04 -0.51
CA TRP A 3 11.80 -12.59 -1.76
C TRP A 3 11.87 -11.48 -2.79
N SER A 4 13.00 -11.42 -3.50
CA SER A 4 13.34 -10.42 -4.51
C SER A 4 13.12 -10.98 -5.92
N ASP A 5 12.49 -10.21 -6.80
CA ASP A 5 12.56 -10.43 -8.24
C ASP A 5 13.60 -9.49 -8.90
N SER A 6 13.89 -9.78 -10.17
CA SER A 6 14.93 -9.13 -10.97
C SER A 6 14.59 -7.71 -11.45
N THR A 7 13.48 -7.10 -11.02
CA THR A 7 13.03 -5.77 -11.47
C THR A 7 13.18 -4.66 -10.42
N GLY A 8 13.64 -5.00 -9.22
CA GLY A 8 13.92 -4.00 -8.17
C GLY A 8 12.69 -3.38 -7.51
N GLY A 9 11.48 -3.70 -7.98
CA GLY A 9 10.23 -3.37 -7.30
C GLY A 9 9.88 -4.43 -6.27
N LYS A 10 9.75 -4.05 -5.00
CA LYS A 10 9.34 -4.99 -3.94
C LYS A 10 7.83 -5.16 -3.95
N GLY A 11 7.35 -6.16 -4.68
CA GLY A 11 5.96 -6.64 -4.65
C GLY A 11 5.90 -8.09 -5.11
N SER A 12 5.85 -9.04 -4.18
CA SER A 12 5.77 -10.47 -4.52
C SER A 12 4.46 -10.76 -5.26
N PHE A 13 4.57 -11.48 -6.39
CA PHE A 13 3.52 -11.92 -7.34
C PHE A 13 3.20 -11.02 -8.53
N GLY A 14 4.15 -10.25 -9.12
CA GLY A 14 3.93 -9.62 -10.44
C GLY A 14 2.74 -8.64 -10.50
N VAL A 15 2.23 -8.24 -9.35
CA VAL A 15 1.14 -7.30 -9.17
C VAL A 15 1.78 -5.97 -8.78
N GLY A 16 1.59 -4.96 -9.64
CA GLY A 16 2.17 -3.63 -9.45
C GLY A 16 1.61 -2.89 -8.23
N PRO A 17 2.32 -1.85 -7.75
CA PRO A 17 1.91 -1.05 -6.58
C PRO A 17 0.53 -0.39 -6.76
N ASP A 18 0.07 -0.20 -8.00
CA ASP A 18 -1.25 0.34 -8.35
C ASP A 18 -2.44 -0.58 -7.99
N ARG A 19 -2.16 -1.80 -7.51
CA ARG A 19 -3.16 -2.80 -7.19
C ARG A 19 -3.31 -3.08 -5.70
N PHE A 20 -2.54 -2.40 -4.85
CA PHE A 20 -2.63 -2.52 -3.40
C PHE A 20 -3.52 -1.43 -2.80
N LEU A 21 -4.28 -1.80 -1.77
CA LEU A 21 -5.10 -0.89 -0.98
C LEU A 21 -4.76 -1.10 0.50
N PHE A 22 -4.56 0.00 1.22
CA PHE A 22 -4.45 -0.04 2.67
C PHE A 22 -5.81 -0.25 3.33
N GLY A 23 -5.86 -1.15 4.31
CA GLY A 23 -7.03 -1.40 5.15
C GLY A 23 -6.60 -1.84 6.54
N THR A 24 -7.37 -1.45 7.55
CA THR A 24 -7.02 -1.71 8.96
C THR A 24 -7.81 -2.84 9.59
N ASP A 25 -8.83 -3.37 8.91
CA ASP A 25 -9.78 -4.33 9.50
C ASP A 25 -10.32 -3.87 10.86
N PHE A 26 -10.45 -2.55 11.07
CA PHE A 26 -10.98 -2.01 12.32
C PHE A 26 -12.46 -2.39 12.46
N PRO A 27 -12.92 -2.90 13.61
CA PRO A 27 -12.27 -2.87 14.94
C PRO A 27 -11.49 -4.14 15.34
N ILE A 28 -11.29 -5.10 14.44
CA ILE A 28 -10.59 -6.37 14.73
C ILE A 28 -9.11 -6.13 15.01
N CYS A 29 -8.46 -5.27 14.22
CA CYS A 29 -7.05 -4.95 14.36
C CYS A 29 -6.82 -3.49 14.79
N SER A 30 -5.68 -3.23 15.44
CA SER A 30 -5.25 -1.87 15.78
C SER A 30 -4.85 -1.11 14.50
N PRO A 31 -5.50 0.05 14.20
CA PRO A 31 -5.13 0.85 13.05
C PRO A 31 -3.67 1.31 13.08
N ALA A 32 -3.16 1.65 14.27
CA ALA A 32 -1.79 2.12 14.44
C ALA A 32 -0.76 1.03 14.10
N LEU A 33 -1.03 -0.23 14.48
CA LEU A 33 -0.13 -1.35 14.18
C LEU A 33 -0.02 -1.59 12.67
N LEU A 34 -1.15 -1.59 11.97
CA LEU A 34 -1.17 -1.86 10.54
C LEU A 34 -0.62 -0.69 9.72
N LEU A 35 -0.90 0.55 10.14
CA LEU A 35 -0.27 1.73 9.55
C LEU A 35 1.25 1.67 9.72
N GLN A 36 1.73 1.36 10.92
CA GLN A 36 3.17 1.22 11.17
C GLN A 36 3.80 0.12 10.32
N GLY A 37 3.08 -0.97 10.05
CA GLY A 37 3.52 -2.01 9.11
C GLY A 37 3.83 -1.45 7.73
N VAL A 38 2.94 -0.63 7.16
CA VAL A 38 3.16 0.02 5.86
C VAL A 38 4.33 1.01 5.92
N LEU A 39 4.42 1.82 6.99
CA LEU A 39 5.49 2.81 7.15
C LEU A 39 6.88 2.20 7.39
N PHE A 40 6.93 0.94 7.81
CA PHE A 40 8.19 0.22 8.01
C PHE A 40 8.68 -0.48 6.72
N GLU A 41 7.82 -0.62 5.72
CA GLU A 41 8.22 -1.18 4.42
C GLU A 41 9.11 -0.20 3.66
N HIS A 42 10.01 -0.75 2.83
CA HIS A 42 10.92 0.03 1.99
C HIS A 42 10.24 0.51 0.71
N LEU A 43 9.09 1.18 0.84
CA LEU A 43 8.36 1.79 -0.26
C LEU A 43 8.94 3.17 -0.57
N SER A 44 8.94 3.56 -1.84
CA SER A 44 9.13 4.96 -2.21
C SER A 44 7.93 5.80 -1.76
N ASP A 45 8.12 7.11 -1.61
CA ASP A 45 7.02 8.04 -1.26
C ASP A 45 5.82 7.90 -2.21
N ALA A 46 6.08 7.67 -3.50
CA ALA A 46 5.03 7.47 -4.50
C ALA A 46 4.26 6.16 -4.31
N GLU A 47 4.94 5.07 -3.98
CA GLU A 47 4.31 3.78 -3.68
C GLU A 47 3.52 3.83 -2.38
N GLN A 48 4.07 4.49 -1.36
CA GLN A 48 3.39 4.67 -0.08
C GLN A 48 2.11 5.51 -0.24
N GLU A 49 2.15 6.62 -0.97
CA GLU A 49 0.95 7.42 -1.27
C GLU A 49 -0.07 6.60 -2.09
N ALA A 50 0.39 5.81 -3.07
CA ALA A 50 -0.49 4.94 -3.84
C ALA A 50 -1.23 3.94 -2.94
N VAL A 51 -0.52 3.26 -2.03
CA VAL A 51 -1.09 2.26 -1.13
C VAL A 51 -1.99 2.87 -0.06
N LEU A 52 -1.56 3.96 0.60
CA LEU A 52 -2.27 4.57 1.74
C LEU A 52 -3.53 5.33 1.33
N GLY A 53 -3.71 5.67 0.05
CA GLY A 53 -4.97 6.28 -0.39
C GLY A 53 -5.08 6.58 -1.87
N GLY A 54 -3.97 6.78 -2.58
CA GLY A 54 -3.98 7.15 -4.01
C GLY A 54 -4.73 6.15 -4.89
N ASN A 55 -4.49 4.85 -4.69
CA ASN A 55 -5.19 3.79 -5.42
C ASN A 55 -6.69 3.76 -5.10
N PHE A 56 -7.07 3.93 -3.83
CA PHE A 56 -8.47 4.01 -3.44
C PHE A 56 -9.17 5.18 -4.14
N ARG A 57 -8.61 6.39 -4.04
CA ARG A 57 -9.16 7.60 -4.67
C ARG A 57 -9.34 7.43 -6.18
N ARG A 58 -8.35 6.86 -6.86
CA ARG A 58 -8.43 6.54 -8.29
C ARG A 58 -9.57 5.55 -8.60
N LEU A 59 -9.72 4.49 -7.81
CA LEU A 59 -10.74 3.46 -8.03
C LEU A 59 -12.16 3.99 -7.80
N VAL A 60 -12.37 4.84 -6.80
CA VAL A 60 -13.70 5.39 -6.48
C VAL A 60 -14.01 6.71 -7.19
N GLY A 61 -13.08 7.23 -8.01
CA GLY A 61 -13.23 8.51 -8.70
C GLY A 61 -13.28 9.71 -7.74
N TRP A 62 -12.65 9.61 -6.57
CA TRP A 62 -12.65 10.68 -5.58
C TRP A 62 -11.85 11.88 -6.08
N ARG A 63 -12.48 13.06 -6.06
CA ARG A 63 -11.84 14.33 -6.39
C ARG A 63 -12.06 15.30 -5.24
N GLU A 64 -10.98 15.92 -4.77
CA GLU A 64 -11.09 17.08 -3.89
C GLU A 64 -11.76 18.23 -4.64
N LYS A 65 -12.59 19.01 -3.93
CA LYS A 65 -13.35 20.11 -4.50
C LYS A 65 -12.49 21.33 -4.75
#